data_AF-A0A8C2BYN6-F1
#
_entry.id   AF-A0A8C2BYN6-F1
#
_cell.length_a   1.000
_cell.length_b   1.000
_cell.length_c   1.000
_cell.angle_alpha   90.00
_cell.angle_beta   90.00
_cell.angle_gamma   90.00
#
_symmetry.space_group_name_H-M   'P 1'
#
loop_
_entity.id
_entity.type
_entity.pdbx_description
1 polymer ?
#
loop_
_entity_poly.entity_id
_entity_poly.type
_entity_poly.pdbx_seq_one_letter_code
_entity_poly.pdbx_strand_id
1 'polypeptide(L)'
;MIEAHVDVKTTDGYLLRLFCVGFTKKRNNQIRKTSYAQHQQVRQIRKKMMEIMTREVQTNDLKEVVNKLIPDSIGKDIEKACQSIYPLHDVFVRKVKMLKKP
;
A
#
# COMPACT_ATOMS: atom_id res chain seq x y z
N MET A 1 6.31 -7.14 -9.51
CA MET A 1 5.27 -6.13 -9.25
C MET A 1 4.22 -6.76 -8.36
N ILE A 2 3.86 -6.09 -7.28
CA ILE A 2 2.81 -6.52 -6.35
C ILE A 2 1.76 -5.42 -6.32
N GLU A 3 0.52 -5.78 -6.59
CA GLU A 3 -0.61 -4.86 -6.56
C GLU A 3 -1.61 -5.31 -5.48
N ALA A 4 -2.21 -4.33 -4.80
CA ALA A 4 -3.28 -4.51 -3.84
C ALA A 4 -4.33 -3.41 -4.05
N HIS A 5 -5.59 -3.74 -3.82
CA HIS A 5 -6.67 -2.77 -3.82
C HIS A 5 -7.58 -3.01 -2.63
N VAL A 6 -8.21 -1.95 -2.14
CA VAL A 6 -9.14 -2.04 -1.02
C VAL A 6 -10.22 -0.98 -1.12
N ASP A 7 -11.42 -1.34 -0.66
CA ASP A 7 -12.57 -0.46 -0.54
C ASP A 7 -12.74 -0.08 0.92
N VAL A 8 -12.72 1.23 1.19
CA VAL A 8 -12.75 1.76 2.54
C VAL A 8 -13.70 2.94 2.61
N LYS A 9 -14.42 3.01 3.73
CA LYS A 9 -15.24 4.17 4.10
C LYS A 9 -14.41 5.09 5.01
N THR A 10 -14.36 6.37 4.69
CA THR A 10 -13.78 7.41 5.55
C THR A 10 -14.75 7.82 6.65
N THR A 11 -14.26 8.55 7.66
CA THR A 11 -15.05 9.03 8.80
C THR A 11 -16.17 9.99 8.40
N ASP A 12 -15.93 10.83 7.39
CA ASP A 12 -16.89 11.77 6.79
C ASP A 12 -17.87 11.11 5.79
N GLY A 13 -17.84 9.78 5.63
CA GLY A 13 -18.87 9.02 4.93
C GLY A 13 -18.60 8.75 3.45
N TYR A 14 -17.47 9.18 2.90
CA TYR A 14 -17.08 8.84 1.53
C TYR A 14 -16.65 7.37 1.44
N LEU A 15 -16.96 6.73 0.32
CA LEU A 15 -16.49 5.38 0.02
C LEU A 15 -15.45 5.45 -1.09
N LEU A 16 -14.22 5.03 -0.79
CA LEU A 16 -13.05 5.13 -1.66
C LEU A 16 -12.52 3.73 -2.01
N ARG A 17 -12.08 3.55 -3.26
CA ARG A 17 -11.29 2.40 -3.70
C ARG A 17 -9.87 2.86 -3.97
N LEU A 18 -8.93 2.40 -3.15
CA LEU A 18 -7.51 2.71 -3.29
C LEU A 18 -6.78 1.56 -3.96
N PHE A 19 -5.83 1.88 -4.84
CA PHE A 19 -4.95 0.94 -5.52
C PHE A 19 -3.51 1.26 -5.14
N CYS A 20 -2.80 0.31 -4.53
CA CYS A 20 -1.40 0.44 -4.19
C CYS A 20 -0.57 -0.56 -5.00
N VAL A 21 0.62 -0.10 -5.42
CA VAL A 21 1.58 -0.89 -6.19
C VAL A 21 2.92 -0.82 -5.47
N GLY A 22 3.68 -1.92 -5.50
CA GLY A 22 5.04 -1.98 -5.00
C GLY A 22 5.93 -2.92 -5.80
N PHE A 23 7.24 -2.65 -5.78
CA PHE A 23 8.24 -3.44 -6.49
C PHE A 23 9.23 -4.09 -5.52
N THR A 24 9.66 -5.30 -5.84
CA THR A 24 10.62 -6.05 -5.02
C THR A 24 12.02 -5.48 -5.18
N LYS A 25 12.65 -5.09 -4.06
CA LYS A 25 14.01 -4.54 -4.05
C LYS A 25 15.04 -5.66 -3.90
N LYS A 26 16.14 -5.56 -4.64
CA LYS A 26 17.28 -6.47 -4.49
C LYS A 26 18.00 -6.18 -3.18
N ARG A 27 18.37 -7.21 -2.41
CA ARG A 27 19.22 -7.04 -1.21
C ARG A 27 20.67 -6.76 -1.63
N ASN A 28 21.39 -5.92 -0.86
CA ASN A 28 22.76 -5.50 -1.20
C ASN A 28 23.73 -6.67 -1.42
N ASN A 29 23.57 -7.78 -0.68
CA ASN A 29 24.46 -8.94 -0.75
C ASN A 29 23.91 -10.08 -1.63
N GLN A 30 22.96 -9.81 -2.51
CA GLN A 30 22.34 -10.83 -3.36
C GLN A 30 23.14 -11.03 -4.66
N ILE A 31 23.72 -12.21 -4.82
CA ILE A 31 24.50 -12.59 -6.02
C ILE A 31 23.59 -12.73 -7.25
N ARG A 32 22.40 -13.34 -7.08
CA ARG A 32 21.43 -13.52 -8.17
C ARG A 32 20.92 -12.17 -8.70
N LYS A 33 20.82 -12.05 -10.03
CA LYS A 33 20.23 -10.86 -10.69
C LYS A 33 18.72 -10.77 -10.47
N THR A 34 18.03 -11.90 -10.39
CA THR A 34 16.59 -11.99 -10.17
C THR A 34 16.25 -11.88 -8.68
N SER A 35 15.23 -11.08 -8.35
CA SER A 35 14.76 -10.85 -6.98
C SER A 35 13.25 -10.97 -6.86
N TYR A 36 12.69 -12.04 -7.42
CA TYR A 36 11.25 -12.32 -7.32
C TYR A 36 10.90 -12.85 -5.93
N ALA A 37 9.81 -12.35 -5.36
CA ALA A 37 9.24 -12.87 -4.13
C ALA A 37 8.45 -14.16 -4.42
N GLN A 38 8.46 -15.11 -3.48
CA GLN A 38 7.64 -16.31 -3.58
C GLN A 38 6.15 -15.99 -3.43
N HIS A 39 5.27 -16.84 -3.98
CA HIS A 39 3.82 -16.60 -3.97
C HIS A 39 3.25 -16.42 -2.55
N GLN A 40 3.76 -17.17 -1.57
CA GLN A 40 3.37 -17.02 -0.17
C GLN A 40 3.75 -15.65 0.40
N GLN A 41 4.96 -15.15 0.09
CA GLN A 41 5.41 -13.82 0.51
C GLN A 41 4.57 -12.73 -0.16
N VAL A 42 4.25 -12.89 -1.46
CA VAL A 42 3.37 -11.95 -2.18
C VAL A 42 1.98 -11.86 -1.52
N ARG A 43 1.40 -12.99 -1.09
CA ARG A 43 0.12 -13.00 -0.35
C ARG A 43 0.23 -12.28 0.99
N GLN A 44 1.30 -12.51 1.74
CA GLN A 44 1.53 -11.84 3.03
C GLN A 44 1.72 -10.32 2.86
N ILE A 45 2.49 -9.90 1.84
CA ILE A 45 2.67 -8.49 1.49
C ILE A 45 1.32 -7.86 1.15
N ARG A 46 0.52 -8.47 0.26
CA ARG A 46 -0.81 -7.94 -0.09
C ARG A 46 -1.71 -7.78 1.12
N LYS A 47 -1.70 -8.74 2.04
CA LYS A 47 -2.47 -8.65 3.30
C LYS A 47 -2.02 -7.45 4.13
N LYS A 48 -0.72 -7.23 4.29
CA LYS A 48 -0.19 -6.08 5.03
C LYS A 48 -0.43 -4.74 4.34
N MET A 49 -0.34 -4.68 3.01
CA MET A 49 -0.70 -3.49 2.23
C MET A 49 -2.15 -3.10 2.49
N MET A 50 -3.08 -4.06 2.36
CA MET A 50 -4.50 -3.81 2.61
C MET A 50 -4.76 -3.36 4.04
N GLU A 51 -4.16 -4.01 5.03
CA GLU A 51 -4.33 -3.68 6.45
C GLU A 51 -3.92 -2.23 6.77
N ILE A 52 -2.75 -1.78 6.28
CA ILE A 52 -2.27 -0.42 6.49
C ILE A 52 -3.16 0.59 5.76
N MET A 53 -3.52 0.31 4.51
CA MET A 53 -4.43 1.16 3.74
C MET A 53 -5.80 1.30 4.41
N THR A 54 -6.36 0.21 4.94
CA THR A 54 -7.64 0.24 5.66
C THR A 54 -7.55 1.09 6.92
N ARG A 55 -6.47 0.91 7.70
CA ARG A 55 -6.27 1.63 8.96
C ARG A 55 -6.16 3.13 8.71
N GLU A 56 -5.31 3.55 7.78
CA GLU A 56 -5.05 4.97 7.51
C GLU A 56 -6.25 5.73 6.94
N VAL A 57 -7.17 5.04 6.25
CA VAL A 57 -8.35 5.66 5.63
C VAL A 57 -9.57 5.60 6.55
N GLN A 58 -9.72 4.55 7.37
CA GLN A 58 -10.84 4.45 8.31
C GLN A 58 -10.76 5.45 9.47
N THR A 59 -9.56 5.89 9.84
CA THR A 59 -9.35 6.81 10.97
C THR A 59 -9.40 8.29 10.60
N ASN A 60 -9.53 8.62 9.31
CA ASN A 60 -9.29 9.96 8.80
C ASN A 60 -10.39 10.42 7.83
N ASP A 61 -10.64 11.73 7.80
CA ASP A 61 -11.55 12.37 6.84
C ASP A 61 -10.91 12.47 5.45
N LEU A 62 -11.71 12.71 4.41
CA LEU A 62 -11.22 12.85 3.03
C LEU A 62 -10.06 13.84 2.90
N LYS A 63 -10.15 14.99 3.58
CA LYS A 63 -9.11 16.03 3.55
C LYS A 63 -7.78 15.54 4.09
N GLU A 64 -7.81 14.80 5.19
CA GLU A 64 -6.61 14.26 5.81
C GLU A 64 -6.01 13.12 4.98
N VAL A 65 -6.86 12.27 4.38
CA VAL A 65 -6.41 11.24 3.44
C VAL A 65 -5.67 11.88 2.27
N VAL A 66 -6.18 12.97 1.69
CA VAL A 66 -5.49 13.70 0.61
C VAL A 66 -4.15 14.26 1.08
N ASN A 67 -4.09 14.84 2.29
CA ASN A 67 -2.84 15.36 2.85
C ASN A 67 -1.79 14.27 3.07
N LYS A 68 -2.19 13.03 3.37
CA LYS A 68 -1.29 11.87 3.48
C LYS A 68 -0.81 11.33 2.13
N LEU A 69 -1.63 11.49 1.08
CA LEU A 69 -1.28 11.05 -0.27
C LEU A 69 -0.21 11.94 -0.94
N ILE A 70 -0.17 13.25 -0.64
CA ILE A 70 0.81 14.18 -1.22
C ILE A 70 2.28 13.79 -0.90
N PRO A 71 2.67 13.53 0.36
CA PRO A 71 4.00 13.06 0.70
C PRO A 71 4.17 11.53 0.61
N ASP A 72 3.13 10.83 0.14
CA ASP A 72 3.01 9.36 0.06
C ASP A 72 3.36 8.66 1.38
N SER A 73 2.78 9.14 2.49
CA SER A 73 3.05 8.57 3.82
C SER A 73 2.59 7.12 3.93
N ILE A 74 1.47 6.79 3.27
CA ILE A 74 0.91 5.44 3.23
C ILE A 74 1.88 4.48 2.53
N GLY A 75 2.47 4.87 1.39
CA GLY A 75 3.47 4.06 0.69
C GLY A 75 4.69 3.75 1.55
N LYS A 76 5.22 4.77 2.26
CA LYS A 76 6.37 4.62 3.16
C LYS A 76 6.11 3.70 4.34
N ASP A 77 4.92 3.77 4.93
CA ASP A 77 4.55 2.91 6.06
C ASP A 77 4.38 1.45 5.60
N ILE A 78 3.85 1.24 4.39
CA ILE A 78 3.81 -0.09 3.76
C ILE A 78 5.23 -0.61 3.50
N GLU A 79 6.13 0.21 2.96
CA GLU A 79 7.52 -0.19 2.69
C GLU A 79 8.22 -0.67 3.97
N LYS A 80 8.11 0.10 5.06
CA LYS A 80 8.68 -0.25 6.38
C LYS A 80 8.09 -1.55 6.93
N ALA A 81 6.76 -1.69 6.90
CA ALA A 81 6.10 -2.88 7.45
C ALA A 81 6.43 -4.15 6.64
N CYS A 82 6.49 -4.04 5.31
CA CYS A 82 6.75 -5.16 4.42
C CYS A 82 8.23 -5.59 4.42
N GLN A 83 9.15 -4.73 4.87
CA GLN A 83 10.60 -5.03 4.94
C GLN A 83 10.90 -6.30 5.75
N SER A 84 10.06 -6.63 6.74
CA SER A 84 10.14 -7.87 7.53
C SER A 84 9.88 -9.14 6.72
N ILE A 85 9.04 -9.06 5.68
CA ILE A 85 8.66 -10.19 4.81
C ILE A 85 9.62 -10.26 3.61
N TYR A 86 9.69 -9.17 2.85
CA TYR A 86 10.56 -9.03 1.69
C TYR A 86 10.83 -7.55 1.43
N PRO A 87 12.07 -7.15 1.11
CA PRO A 87 12.38 -5.75 0.84
C PRO A 87 11.63 -5.26 -0.41
N LEU A 88 10.92 -4.15 -0.26
CA LEU A 88 10.24 -3.45 -1.35
C LEU A 88 10.97 -2.13 -1.66
N HIS A 89 10.66 -1.55 -2.82
CA HIS A 89 10.97 -0.18 -3.22
C HIS A 89 9.81 0.33 -4.08
N ASP A 90 9.75 1.64 -4.26
CA ASP A 90 8.77 2.32 -5.09
C ASP A 90 7.34 1.83 -4.78
N VAL A 91 6.97 1.95 -3.51
CA VAL A 91 5.62 1.62 -3.02
C VAL A 91 4.81 2.90 -2.97
N PHE A 92 3.75 2.99 -3.77
CA PHE A 92 2.92 4.17 -3.86
C PHE A 92 1.45 3.83 -4.15
N VAL A 93 0.56 4.78 -3.83
CA VAL A 93 -0.86 4.69 -4.22
C VAL A 93 -1.01 5.13 -5.68
N ARG A 94 -1.19 4.15 -6.58
CA ARG A 94 -1.30 4.38 -8.03
C ARG A 94 -2.58 5.10 -8.42
N LYS A 95 -3.70 4.80 -7.75
CA LYS A 95 -5.00 5.36 -8.09
C LYS A 95 -5.93 5.35 -6.87
N VAL A 96 -6.70 6.42 -6.73
CA VAL A 96 -7.85 6.47 -5.82
C VAL A 96 -9.09 6.72 -6.66
N LYS A 97 -10.14 5.93 -6.44
CA LYS A 97 -11.46 6.13 -7.05
C LYS A 97 -12.47 6.43 -5.95
N MET A 98 -13.33 7.40 -6.17
CA MET A 98 -14.48 7.64 -5.32
C MET A 98 -15.64 6.77 -5.81
N LEU A 99 -16.16 5.91 -4.94
CA LEU A 99 -17.27 5.00 -5.23
C LEU A 99 -18.62 5.60 -4.80
N LYS A 100 -18.65 6.26 -3.65
CA LYS A 100 -19.84 6.94 -3.13
C LYS A 100 -19.45 8.23 -2.43
N LYS A 101 -20.24 9.29 -2.69
CA LYS A 101 -20.24 10.52 -1.92
C LYS A 101 -21.37 10.46 -0.88
N PRO A 102 -21.16 10.97 0.33
CA PRO A 102 -22.23 11.11 1.33
C PRO A 102 -23.34 12.02 0.81
#